data_AF-X1L9C2-F1
#
_entry.id   AF-X1L9C2-F1
#
_cell.length_a   1.000
_cell.length_b   1.000
_cell.length_c   1.000
_cell.angle_alpha   90.00
_cell.angle_beta   90.00
_cell.angle_gamma   90.00
#
_symmetry.space_group_name_H-M   'P 1'
#
loop_
_entity.id
_entity.type
_entity.pdbx_description
1 polymer ?
#
loop_
_entity_poly.entity_id
_entity_poly.type
_entity_poly.pdbx_seq_one_letter_code
_entity_poly.pdbx_strand_id
1 'polypeptide(L)'
;QHLPLLGIPIAVKDDVDVAGVPTRFGTDGDVPPATEDAEVVRRLKAAGAVIVGKTNTCELGQWPFTSGPGFGHTRNPWSREHTPGGSSGGSAAAVAAGLVTAAIGS
;
A
#
# COMPACT_ATOMS: atom_id res chain seq x y z
N GLN A 1 1.00 27.14 -7.73
CA GLN A 1 1.68 26.07 -6.97
C GLN A 1 2.10 25.00 -7.97
N HIS A 2 3.33 24.50 -7.91
CA HIS A 2 3.79 23.44 -8.80
C HIS A 2 3.33 22.09 -8.25
N LEU A 3 2.52 21.35 -9.01
CA LEU A 3 1.96 20.05 -8.63
C LEU A 3 2.57 18.96 -9.53
N PRO A 4 3.81 18.53 -9.26
CA PRO A 4 4.56 17.65 -10.17
C PRO A 4 3.95 16.24 -10.33
N LEU A 5 3.04 15.85 -9.45
CA LEU A 5 2.35 14.55 -9.47
C LEU A 5 0.85 14.70 -9.67
N LEU A 6 0.39 15.83 -10.22
CA LEU A 6 -1.05 16.10 -10.40
C LEU A 6 -1.76 14.95 -11.11
N GLY A 7 -2.71 14.32 -10.42
CA GLY A 7 -3.55 13.25 -10.96
C GLY A 7 -2.89 11.87 -11.03
N ILE A 8 -1.64 11.72 -10.59
CA ILE A 8 -0.93 10.44 -10.63
C ILE A 8 -1.48 9.50 -9.54
N PRO A 9 -2.03 8.32 -9.90
CA PRO A 9 -2.56 7.37 -8.93
C PRO A 9 -1.41 6.65 -8.21
N ILE A 10 -1.44 6.69 -6.87
CA ILE A 10 -0.46 6.06 -5.99
C ILE A 10 -1.16 5.18 -4.95
N ALA A 11 -0.68 3.95 -4.79
CA ALA A 11 -1.08 3.08 -3.68
C ALA A 11 -0.10 3.20 -2.50
N VAL A 12 -0.58 2.93 -1.28
CA VAL A 12 0.22 3.07 -0.06
C VAL A 12 0.17 1.77 0.74
N LYS A 13 1.32 1.18 1.08
CA LYS A 13 1.38 -0.04 1.90
C LYS A 13 0.64 0.14 3.23
N ASP A 14 -0.01 -0.94 3.70
CA ASP A 14 -0.80 -0.92 4.92
C ASP A 14 0.01 -0.89 6.23
N ASP A 15 1.17 -0.26 6.22
CA ASP A 15 1.99 0.12 7.37
C ASP A 15 2.24 1.64 7.43
N VAL A 16 1.62 2.39 6.52
CA VAL A 16 1.70 3.86 6.43
C VAL A 16 0.31 4.46 6.57
N ASP A 17 0.18 5.47 7.43
CA ASP A 17 -1.09 6.13 7.69
C ASP A 17 -1.59 6.98 6.52
N VAL A 18 -2.88 6.82 6.24
CA VAL A 18 -3.67 7.68 5.36
C VAL A 18 -4.89 8.13 6.16
N ALA A 19 -5.09 9.43 6.30
CA ALA A 19 -6.17 9.98 7.10
C ALA A 19 -7.54 9.43 6.65
N GLY A 20 -8.36 9.00 7.62
CA GLY A 20 -9.67 8.40 7.40
C GLY A 20 -9.66 6.91 7.04
N VAL A 21 -8.50 6.25 7.03
CA VAL A 21 -8.37 4.81 6.73
C VAL A 21 -7.63 4.09 7.87
N PRO A 22 -8.07 2.89 8.28
CA PRO A 22 -7.28 2.06 9.21
C PRO A 22 -5.92 1.68 8.63
N THR A 23 -4.91 1.58 9.49
CA THR A 23 -3.60 1.01 9.17
C THR A 23 -3.42 -0.26 9.99
N ARG A 24 -3.58 -1.43 9.36
CA ARG A 24 -3.65 -2.70 10.09
C ARG A 24 -2.33 -3.47 10.12
N PHE A 25 -1.30 -3.00 9.42
CA PHE A 25 -0.04 -3.73 9.27
C PHE A 25 -0.24 -5.16 8.75
N GLY A 26 -1.24 -5.39 7.91
CA GLY A 26 -1.57 -6.72 7.39
C GLY A 26 -2.19 -7.71 8.40
N THR A 27 -2.56 -7.25 9.61
CA THR A 27 -3.22 -8.04 10.66
C THR A 27 -4.75 -8.09 10.46
N ASP A 28 -5.43 -9.03 11.11
CA ASP A 28 -6.90 -9.15 11.12
C ASP A 28 -7.59 -8.29 12.21
N GLY A 29 -6.81 -7.54 13.00
CA GLY A 29 -7.30 -6.74 14.10
C GLY A 29 -8.19 -5.56 13.66
N ASP A 30 -9.08 -5.15 14.57
CA ASP A 30 -9.85 -3.91 14.41
C ASP A 30 -9.01 -2.71 14.87
N VAL A 31 -8.84 -1.73 14.00
CA VAL A 31 -8.00 -0.55 14.22
C VAL A 31 -8.82 0.67 13.81
N PRO A 32 -8.93 1.70 14.68
CA PRO A 32 -9.61 2.92 14.30
C PRO A 32 -8.92 3.59 13.10
N PRO A 33 -9.65 4.32 12.24
CA PRO A 33 -9.04 5.08 11.16
C PRO A 33 -7.99 6.06 11.65
N ALA A 34 -6.88 6.21 10.91
CA ALA A 34 -5.88 7.22 11.21
C ALA A 34 -6.49 8.63 11.13
N THR A 35 -6.14 9.50 12.08
CA THR A 35 -6.63 10.88 12.11
C THR A 35 -5.86 11.81 11.17
N GLU A 36 -4.62 11.45 10.84
CA GLU A 36 -3.72 12.26 10.03
C GLU A 36 -2.99 11.38 8.99
N ASP A 37 -2.52 12.03 7.92
CA ASP A 37 -1.65 11.38 6.94
C ASP A 37 -0.23 11.26 7.51
N ALA A 38 0.45 10.14 7.25
CA ALA A 38 1.89 10.07 7.42
C ALA A 38 2.59 11.13 6.53
N GLU A 39 3.77 11.59 6.93
CA GLU A 39 4.49 12.68 6.24
C GLU A 39 4.71 12.39 4.74
N VAL A 40 4.99 11.13 4.38
CA VAL A 40 5.13 10.72 2.97
C VAL A 40 3.83 10.91 2.19
N VAL A 41 2.69 10.53 2.76
CA VAL A 41 1.36 10.67 2.15
C VAL A 41 0.99 12.14 2.04
N ARG A 42 1.25 12.94 3.08
CA ARG A 42 1.01 14.38 3.08
C ARG A 42 1.79 15.08 1.95
N ARG A 43 3.07 14.71 1.74
CA ARG A 43 3.90 15.26 0.65
C ARG A 43 3.41 14.84 -0.73
N LEU A 44 3.01 13.59 -0.91
CA LEU A 44 2.44 13.10 -2.17
C LEU A 44 1.16 13.85 -2.54
N LYS A 45 0.23 13.99 -1.59
CA LYS A 45 -1.00 14.77 -1.78
C LYS A 45 -0.71 16.24 -2.08
N ALA A 46 0.24 16.87 -1.36
CA ALA A 46 0.66 18.24 -1.63
C ALA A 46 1.31 18.42 -3.01
N ALA A 47 1.92 17.37 -3.56
CA ALA A 47 2.45 17.34 -4.93
C ALA A 47 1.37 17.09 -6.00
N GLY A 48 0.10 16.87 -5.61
CA GLY A 48 -1.04 16.63 -6.49
C GLY A 48 -1.36 15.16 -6.77
N ALA A 49 -0.67 14.22 -6.12
CA ALA A 49 -0.92 12.79 -6.32
C ALA A 49 -2.27 12.36 -5.74
N VAL A 50 -2.87 11.33 -6.35
CA VAL A 50 -4.14 10.75 -5.91
C VAL A 50 -3.85 9.44 -5.19
N ILE A 51 -4.08 9.41 -3.87
CA ILE A 51 -3.95 8.17 -3.09
C ILE A 51 -5.22 7.34 -3.31
N VAL A 52 -5.08 6.22 -4.02
CA VAL A 52 -6.24 5.40 -4.43
C VAL A 52 -6.63 4.32 -3.41
N GLY A 53 -5.73 3.96 -2.50
CA GLY A 53 -6.01 2.97 -1.47
C GLY A 53 -4.78 2.40 -0.78
N LYS A 54 -5.03 1.48 0.16
CA LYS A 54 -4.01 0.74 0.91
C LYS A 54 -3.70 -0.59 0.22
N THR A 55 -2.42 -0.98 0.17
CA THR A 55 -1.98 -2.28 -0.36
C THR A 55 -1.65 -3.26 0.76
N ASN A 56 -1.96 -4.53 0.52
CA ASN A 56 -1.67 -5.61 1.46
C ASN A 56 -0.15 -5.76 1.71
N THR A 57 0.20 -6.19 2.92
CA THR A 57 1.56 -6.48 3.39
C THR A 57 1.54 -7.81 4.16
N CYS A 58 2.68 -8.44 4.39
CA CYS A 58 2.72 -9.45 5.44
C CYS A 58 2.45 -8.80 6.80
N GLU A 59 1.92 -9.62 7.71
CA GLU A 59 1.69 -9.23 9.09
C GLU A 59 2.94 -8.55 9.68
N LEU A 60 2.76 -7.32 10.19
CA LEU A 60 3.79 -6.50 10.83
C LEU A 60 5.05 -6.22 9.97
N GLY A 61 4.97 -6.42 8.65
CA GLY A 61 6.12 -6.24 7.77
C GLY A 61 7.24 -7.29 7.95
N GLN A 62 6.98 -8.37 8.68
CA GLN A 62 8.02 -9.27 9.21
C GLN A 62 8.54 -10.34 8.22
N TRP A 63 7.90 -10.54 7.08
CA TRP A 63 8.17 -11.66 6.15
C TRP A 63 8.51 -11.22 4.71
N PRO A 64 9.34 -11.99 3.99
CA PRO A 64 9.69 -11.71 2.59
C PRO A 64 8.62 -12.19 1.59
N PHE A 65 7.37 -12.39 2.02
CA PHE A 65 6.23 -12.79 1.19
C PHE A 65 4.96 -12.12 1.71
N THR A 66 4.03 -11.72 0.85
CA THR A 66 2.77 -11.08 1.28
C THR A 66 1.62 -12.08 1.38
N SER A 67 1.49 -12.68 2.57
CA SER A 67 0.31 -13.47 2.97
C SER A 67 0.12 -13.46 4.48
N GLY A 68 -1.14 -13.47 4.93
CA GLY A 68 -1.48 -13.53 6.35
C GLY A 68 -2.99 -13.66 6.59
N PRO A 69 -3.41 -13.85 7.85
CA PRO A 69 -4.83 -14.05 8.21
C PRO A 69 -5.70 -12.81 7.95
N GLY A 70 -5.13 -11.60 7.99
CA GLY A 70 -5.90 -10.36 7.80
C GLY A 70 -6.53 -10.20 6.41
N PHE A 71 -5.75 -10.46 5.36
CA PHE A 71 -6.16 -10.16 3.98
C PHE A 71 -5.82 -11.28 2.97
N GLY A 72 -5.38 -12.45 3.45
CA GLY A 72 -5.01 -13.57 2.60
C GLY A 72 -3.74 -13.33 1.77
N HIS A 73 -3.64 -14.04 0.64
CA HIS A 73 -2.45 -14.01 -0.22
C HIS A 73 -2.55 -12.92 -1.28
N THR A 74 -1.54 -12.05 -1.36
CA THR A 74 -1.28 -11.32 -2.60
C THR A 74 -0.60 -12.26 -3.58
N ARG A 75 -0.99 -12.24 -4.86
CA ARG A 75 -0.41 -13.10 -5.90
C ARG A 75 0.43 -12.29 -6.88
N ASN A 76 1.47 -12.93 -7.41
CA ASN A 76 2.31 -12.34 -8.46
C ASN A 76 1.48 -12.14 -9.75
N PRO A 77 1.43 -10.93 -10.31
CA PRO A 77 0.62 -10.67 -11.51
C PRO A 77 1.13 -11.41 -12.76
N TRP A 78 2.40 -11.83 -12.80
CA TRP A 78 2.95 -12.61 -13.90
C TRP A 78 2.65 -14.11 -13.80
N SER A 79 2.32 -14.60 -12.60
CA SER A 79 1.88 -15.97 -12.38
C SER A 79 1.17 -16.10 -11.03
N ARG A 80 -0.13 -16.39 -11.03
CA ARG A 80 -0.94 -16.45 -9.80
C ARG A 80 -0.56 -17.58 -8.84
N GLU A 81 0.21 -18.57 -9.31
CA GLU A 81 0.79 -19.64 -8.48
C GLU A 81 1.98 -19.17 -7.61
N HIS A 82 2.56 -18.01 -7.89
CA HIS A 82 3.75 -17.50 -7.19
C HIS A 82 3.44 -16.34 -6.24
N THR A 83 4.29 -16.19 -5.23
CA THR A 83 4.32 -14.99 -4.37
C THR A 83 4.83 -13.78 -5.16
N PRO A 84 4.30 -12.56 -4.92
CA PRO A 84 4.90 -11.32 -5.42
C PRO A 84 6.15 -10.91 -4.63
N GLY A 85 6.57 -11.70 -3.62
CA GLY A 85 7.56 -11.30 -2.63
C GLY A 85 6.94 -10.52 -1.48
N GLY A 86 7.78 -9.84 -0.70
CA GLY A 86 7.37 -9.09 0.48
C GLY A 86 8.54 -8.34 1.13
N SER A 87 8.30 -7.56 2.18
CA SER A 87 6.99 -7.40 2.83
C SER A 87 6.00 -6.54 2.02
N SER A 88 6.53 -5.66 1.17
CA SER A 88 5.80 -4.71 0.30
C SER A 88 5.16 -5.36 -0.95
N GLY A 89 4.74 -6.62 -0.89
CA GLY A 89 4.29 -7.38 -2.06
C GLY A 89 2.97 -6.91 -2.65
N GLY A 90 2.04 -6.36 -1.86
CA GLY A 90 0.83 -5.71 -2.40
C GLY A 90 1.15 -4.49 -3.24
N SER A 91 2.06 -3.64 -2.78
CA SER A 91 2.54 -2.47 -3.52
C SER A 91 3.23 -2.88 -4.82
N ALA A 92 4.14 -3.86 -4.76
CA ALA A 92 4.84 -4.37 -5.94
C ALA A 92 3.87 -4.99 -6.96
N ALA A 93 2.92 -5.81 -6.50
CA ALA A 93 1.93 -6.45 -7.36
C ALA A 93 1.00 -5.41 -8.03
N ALA A 94 0.57 -4.38 -7.31
CA ALA A 94 -0.30 -3.34 -7.85
C ALA A 94 0.36 -2.54 -8.98
N VAL A 95 1.65 -2.19 -8.82
CA VAL A 95 2.42 -1.52 -9.87
C VAL A 95 2.67 -2.47 -11.05
N ALA A 96 3.15 -3.69 -10.79
CA ALA A 96 3.48 -4.66 -11.85
C ALA A 96 2.26 -5.11 -12.66
N ALA A 97 1.05 -5.08 -12.06
CA ALA A 97 -0.21 -5.35 -12.75
C ALA A 97 -0.77 -4.12 -13.52
N GLY A 98 -0.15 -2.94 -13.40
CA GLY A 98 -0.62 -1.70 -14.02
C GLY A 98 -1.86 -1.09 -13.37
N LEU A 99 -2.17 -1.44 -12.11
CA LEU A 99 -3.32 -0.88 -11.38
C LEU A 99 -3.07 0.56 -10.91
N VAL A 100 -1.81 0.90 -10.65
CA VAL A 100 -1.36 2.23 -10.22
C VAL A 100 -0.03 2.58 -10.88
N THR A 101 0.27 3.87 -11.01
CA THR A 101 1.52 4.35 -11.62
C THR A 101 2.71 4.10 -10.70
N ALA A 102 2.52 4.26 -9.38
CA ALA A 102 3.53 4.03 -8.37
C ALA A 102 2.90 3.58 -7.05
N ALA A 103 3.72 3.06 -6.14
CA ALA A 103 3.28 2.71 -4.80
C ALA A 103 4.39 2.96 -3.76
N ILE A 104 3.99 3.19 -2.51
CA ILE A 104 4.90 3.26 -1.36
C ILE A 104 5.06 1.87 -0.72
N GLY A 105 6.27 1.56 -0.25
CA GLY A 105 6.60 0.38 0.54
C GLY A 105 7.67 0.68 1.59
N SER A 106 8.03 -0.33 2.37
CA SER A 106 9.10 -0.36 3.38
C SER A 106 9.83 -1.71 3.37
#